data_AF-A0A0B1TDP6-F1
#
_entry.id   AF-A0A0B1TDP6-F1
#
_cell.length_a   1.000
_cell.length_b   1.000
_cell.length_c   1.000
_cell.angle_alpha   90.00
_cell.angle_beta   90.00
_cell.angle_gamma   90.00
#
_symmetry.space_group_name_H-M   'P 1'
#
loop_
_entity.id
_entity.type
_entity.pdbx_description
1 polymer ?
#
loop_
_entity_poly.entity_id
_entity_poly.type
_entity_poly.pdbx_seq_one_letter_code
_entity_poly.pdbx_strand_id
1 'polypeptide(L)'
;MYLCSPYVTSIPELLQYGLRLTAMPLHDATRDLILLNQQRLSDVEMKLSIHANSQLYFFFLKFSDCSLQLEANNEQLETMAKDLEIEKGKTDALLSEMLPATVAQQLKGGLTVDAREYESATVMFSDVPSFQQIVPVCQPKDVVYLLNNLFTRFDRLVVLQKAYKVETVGDSYMSVGGIPDIVDDHCEVICHLALGVDILEIQQISKIAHFFHTH
;
A
#
# COMPACT_ATOMS: atom_id res chain seq x y z
N MET A 1 19.06 23.90 -13.92
CA MET A 1 18.76 24.26 -15.32
C MET A 1 18.09 23.04 -15.93
N TYR A 2 16.87 23.17 -16.46
CA TYR A 2 16.10 22.06 -17.03
C TYR A 2 16.18 22.18 -18.55
N LEU A 3 16.72 21.15 -19.23
CA LEU A 3 16.88 21.12 -20.68
C LEU A 3 15.88 20.11 -21.24
N CYS A 4 14.85 20.58 -21.94
CA CYS A 4 13.83 19.74 -22.55
C CYS A 4 13.48 20.25 -23.94
N SER A 5 13.10 19.33 -24.82
CA SER A 5 12.39 19.62 -26.07
C SER A 5 10.90 19.31 -25.88
N PRO A 6 10.01 20.02 -26.58
CA PRO A 6 8.57 19.78 -26.49
C PRO A 6 8.22 18.46 -27.20
N TYR A 7 7.35 17.65 -26.59
CA TYR A 7 6.87 16.41 -27.20
C TYR A 7 5.78 16.73 -28.23
N VAL A 8 6.20 16.91 -29.49
CA VAL A 8 5.32 17.26 -30.63
C VAL A 8 5.74 16.47 -31.85
N THR A 9 4.78 15.86 -32.55
CA THR A 9 5.06 14.94 -33.67
C THR A 9 4.64 15.49 -35.03
N SER A 10 3.85 16.57 -35.06
CA SER A 10 3.28 17.14 -36.28
C SER A 10 3.25 18.68 -36.28
N ILE A 11 3.24 19.31 -37.47
CA ILE A 11 3.13 20.78 -37.59
C ILE A 11 1.78 21.32 -37.07
N PRO A 12 0.63 20.67 -37.28
CA PRO A 12 -0.65 21.14 -36.72
C PRO A 12 -0.65 21.18 -35.20
N GLU A 13 -0.11 20.15 -34.55
CA GLU A 13 0.03 20.07 -33.10
C GLU A 13 0.96 21.17 -32.58
N LEU A 14 2.07 21.43 -33.28
CA LEU A 14 2.97 22.56 -32.98
C LEU A 14 2.23 23.92 -32.99
N LEU A 15 1.40 24.16 -34.02
CA LEU A 15 0.63 25.39 -34.16
C LEU A 15 -0.50 25.49 -33.13
N GLN A 16 -1.12 24.38 -32.73
CA GLN A 16 -2.15 24.33 -31.69
C GLN A 16 -1.61 24.79 -30.34
N TYR A 17 -0.37 24.43 -30.01
CA TYR A 17 0.33 24.93 -28.83
C TYR A 17 0.94 26.33 -29.01
N GLY A 18 0.69 27.01 -30.14
CA GLY A 18 1.21 28.35 -30.45
C GLY A 18 2.72 28.38 -30.73
N LEU A 19 3.36 27.23 -30.88
CA LEU A 19 4.78 27.09 -31.16
C LEU A 19 5.03 27.21 -32.67
N ARG A 20 6.20 27.75 -33.03
CA ARG A 20 6.65 27.88 -34.42
C ARG A 20 7.92 27.07 -34.63
N LEU A 21 8.08 26.51 -35.84
CA LEU A 21 9.27 25.74 -36.19
C LEU A 21 10.57 26.58 -36.08
N THR A 22 10.45 27.90 -36.23
CA THR A 22 11.56 28.85 -36.07
C THR A 22 12.03 29.02 -34.64
N ALA A 23 11.22 28.65 -33.64
CA ALA A 23 11.57 28.69 -32.23
C ALA A 23 12.36 27.45 -31.78
N MET A 24 12.47 26.42 -32.63
CA MET A 24 13.24 25.20 -32.37
C MET A 24 14.67 25.35 -32.90
N PRO A 25 15.70 25.06 -32.06
CA PRO A 25 17.08 25.05 -32.50
C PRO A 25 17.32 24.06 -33.65
N LEU A 26 18.26 24.39 -34.55
CA LEU A 26 18.61 23.52 -35.69
C LEU A 26 19.24 22.19 -35.28
N HIS A 27 19.83 22.12 -34.07
CA HIS A 27 20.46 20.92 -33.53
C HIS A 27 19.49 20.05 -32.71
N ASP A 28 18.23 20.45 -32.61
CA ASP A 28 17.20 19.70 -31.88
C ASP A 28 16.66 18.58 -32.78
N ALA A 29 16.86 17.32 -32.38
CA ALA A 29 16.38 16.15 -33.11
C ALA A 29 14.86 16.15 -33.32
N THR A 30 14.11 16.80 -32.42
CA THR A 30 12.64 16.90 -32.50
C THR A 30 12.20 17.66 -33.75
N ARG A 31 12.99 18.65 -34.20
CA ARG A 31 12.75 19.41 -35.43
C ARG A 31 12.84 18.53 -36.67
N ASP A 32 13.88 17.70 -36.75
CA ASP A 32 14.08 16.78 -37.87
C ASP A 32 12.98 15.73 -37.93
N LEU A 33 12.53 15.25 -36.76
CA LEU A 33 11.43 14.29 -36.65
C LEU A 33 10.11 14.86 -37.21
N ILE A 34 9.79 16.12 -36.88
CA ILE A 34 8.58 16.80 -37.37
C ILE A 34 8.65 16.99 -38.89
N LEU A 35 9.80 17.40 -39.42
CA LEU A 35 10.00 17.58 -40.86
C LEU A 35 9.91 16.26 -41.63
N LEU A 36 10.53 15.19 -41.12
CA LEU A 36 10.43 13.84 -41.68
C LEU A 36 8.98 13.34 -41.68
N ASN A 37 8.24 13.56 -40.60
CA ASN A 37 6.85 13.13 -40.53
C ASN A 37 5.96 13.91 -41.52
N GLN A 38 6.19 15.22 -41.67
CA GLN A 38 5.50 16.03 -42.68
C GLN A 38 5.82 15.59 -44.11
N GLN A 39 7.10 15.35 -44.41
CA GLN A 39 7.51 14.85 -45.72
C GLN A 39 6.86 13.48 -46.01
N ARG A 40 6.87 12.57 -45.03
CA ARG A 40 6.21 11.27 -45.15
C ARG A 40 4.71 11.41 -45.39
N LEU A 41 4.03 12.34 -44.70
CA LEU A 41 2.61 12.59 -44.90
C LEU A 41 2.35 13.13 -46.31
N SER A 42 3.14 14.10 -46.80
CA SER A 42 3.03 14.60 -48.17
C SER A 42 3.30 13.50 -49.22
N ASP A 43 4.27 12.61 -48.98
CA ASP A 43 4.56 11.48 -49.85
C ASP A 43 3.39 10.47 -49.87
N VAL A 44 2.76 10.24 -48.72
CA VAL A 44 1.57 9.38 -48.61
C VAL A 44 0.38 10.05 -49.31
N GLU A 45 0.12 11.32 -49.07
CA GLU A 45 -0.96 12.09 -49.71
C GLU A 45 -0.79 12.12 -51.23
N MET A 46 0.41 12.36 -51.74
CA MET A 46 0.71 12.36 -53.17
C MET A 46 0.52 10.95 -53.78
N LYS A 47 0.92 9.89 -53.07
CA LYS A 47 0.65 8.51 -53.50
C LYS A 47 -0.85 8.20 -53.47
N LEU A 48 -1.59 8.73 -52.50
CA LEU A 48 -3.04 8.56 -52.36
C LEU A 48 -3.81 9.32 -53.45
N SER A 49 -3.39 10.52 -53.80
CA SER A 49 -4.04 11.34 -54.84
C SER A 49 -3.92 10.71 -56.22
N ILE A 50 -2.83 9.99 -56.48
CA ILE A 50 -2.63 9.19 -57.70
C ILE A 50 -3.52 7.94 -57.69
N HIS A 51 -3.81 7.39 -56.51
CA HIS A 51 -4.59 6.15 -56.32
C HIS A 51 -6.05 6.38 -55.89
N ALA A 52 -6.65 7.55 -56.21
CA ALA A 52 -7.97 7.97 -55.75
C ALA A 52 -9.06 6.88 -55.86
N ASN A 53 -9.18 6.10 -54.80
CA ASN A 53 -10.15 5.04 -54.64
C ASN A 53 -10.70 5.21 -53.21
N SER A 54 -11.99 5.52 -53.12
CA SER A 54 -12.70 5.86 -51.87
C SER A 54 -12.43 4.87 -50.73
N GLN A 55 -12.15 3.60 -51.05
CA GLN A 55 -11.81 2.56 -50.09
C GLN A 55 -10.46 2.77 -49.36
N LEU A 56 -9.44 3.32 -50.01
CA LEU A 56 -8.11 3.50 -49.39
C LEU A 56 -8.12 4.63 -48.34
N TYR A 57 -8.84 5.72 -48.60
CA TYR A 57 -9.00 6.81 -47.63
C TYR A 57 -9.79 6.35 -46.40
N PHE A 58 -10.86 5.56 -46.62
CA PHE A 58 -11.65 4.96 -45.55
C PHE A 58 -10.82 3.97 -44.71
N PHE A 59 -9.96 3.17 -45.35
CA PHE A 59 -9.04 2.26 -44.67
C PHE A 59 -8.01 3.01 -43.81
N PHE A 60 -7.44 4.12 -44.31
CA PHE A 60 -6.46 4.91 -43.57
C PHE A 60 -7.06 5.60 -42.34
N LEU A 61 -8.27 6.17 -42.45
CA LEU A 61 -8.99 6.75 -41.31
C LEU A 61 -9.28 5.70 -40.24
N LYS A 62 -9.83 4.54 -40.64
CA LYS A 62 -10.07 3.40 -39.74
C LYS A 62 -8.80 2.91 -39.04
N PHE A 63 -7.67 2.90 -39.74
CA PHE A 63 -6.38 2.50 -39.16
C PHE A 63 -5.89 3.51 -38.12
N SER A 64 -6.05 4.81 -38.39
CA SER A 64 -5.71 5.89 -37.46
C SER A 64 -6.60 5.89 -36.20
N ASP A 65 -7.90 5.64 -36.36
CA ASP A 65 -8.82 5.50 -35.22
C ASP A 65 -8.45 4.28 -34.37
N CYS A 66 -8.07 3.18 -35.02
CA CYS A 66 -7.67 1.94 -34.36
C CYS A 66 -6.36 2.13 -33.57
N SER A 67 -5.37 2.83 -34.13
CA SER A 67 -4.12 3.11 -33.40
C SER A 67 -4.36 3.99 -32.19
N LEU A 68 -5.19 5.03 -32.30
CA LEU A 68 -5.53 5.91 -31.17
C LEU A 68 -6.28 5.14 -30.08
N GLN A 69 -7.19 4.25 -30.47
CA GLN A 69 -7.95 3.44 -29.51
C GLN A 69 -7.10 2.37 -28.83
N LEU A 70 -6.10 1.82 -29.51
CA LEU A 70 -5.10 0.93 -28.91
C LEU A 70 -4.23 1.66 -27.89
N GLU A 71 -3.78 2.87 -28.19
CA GLU A 71 -3.02 3.71 -27.26
C GLU A 71 -3.86 4.04 -26.01
N ALA A 72 -5.11 4.49 -26.19
CA ALA A 72 -6.01 4.78 -25.08
C ALA A 72 -6.31 3.53 -24.21
N ASN A 73 -6.52 2.37 -24.83
CA ASN A 73 -6.74 1.12 -24.09
C ASN A 73 -5.50 0.68 -23.32
N ASN A 74 -4.30 0.84 -23.89
CA ASN A 74 -3.05 0.54 -23.20
C ASN A 74 -2.85 1.46 -21.99
N GLU A 75 -3.10 2.76 -22.13
CA GLU A 75 -3.03 3.70 -21.00
C GLU A 75 -4.03 3.36 -19.90
N GLN A 76 -5.26 2.96 -20.28
CA GLN A 76 -6.27 2.50 -19.32
C GLN A 76 -5.82 1.21 -18.61
N LEU A 77 -5.28 0.24 -19.34
CA LEU A 77 -4.76 -1.00 -18.76
C LEU A 77 -3.60 -0.74 -17.80
N GLU A 78 -2.68 0.16 -18.15
CA GLU A 78 -1.58 0.55 -17.26
C GLU A 78 -2.10 1.21 -15.98
N THR A 79 -3.10 2.07 -16.09
CA THR A 79 -3.70 2.73 -14.93
C THR A 79 -4.41 1.73 -14.03
N MET A 80 -5.24 0.86 -14.62
CA MET A 80 -5.92 -0.22 -13.89
C MET A 80 -4.94 -1.18 -13.23
N ALA A 81 -3.83 -1.52 -13.89
CA ALA A 81 -2.80 -2.38 -13.32
C ALA A 81 -2.11 -1.73 -12.11
N LYS A 82 -1.85 -0.42 -12.15
CA LYS A 82 -1.30 0.34 -11.01
C LYS A 82 -2.28 0.37 -9.84
N ASP A 83 -3.55 0.66 -10.10
CA ASP A 83 -4.58 0.71 -9.06
C ASP A 83 -4.77 -0.67 -8.41
N LEU A 84 -4.77 -1.74 -9.22
CA LEU A 84 -4.85 -3.12 -8.73
C LEU A 84 -3.66 -3.46 -7.82
N GLU A 85 -2.45 -3.04 -8.17
CA GLU A 85 -1.26 -3.30 -7.36
C GLU A 85 -1.31 -2.55 -6.02
N ILE A 86 -1.82 -1.32 -6.01
CA ILE A 86 -2.01 -0.52 -4.79
C ILE A 86 -3.03 -1.20 -3.86
N GLU A 87 -4.20 -1.58 -4.39
CA GLU A 87 -5.25 -2.23 -3.59
C GLU A 87 -4.82 -3.62 -3.10
N LYS A 88 -4.09 -4.36 -3.92
CA LYS A 88 -3.47 -5.62 -3.52
C LYS A 88 -2.48 -5.40 -2.38
N GLY A 89 -1.63 -4.38 -2.46
CA GLY A 89 -0.69 -4.02 -1.38
C GLY A 89 -1.38 -3.68 -0.06
N LYS A 90 -2.48 -2.91 -0.11
CA LYS A 90 -3.28 -2.59 1.09
C LYS A 90 -3.91 -3.83 1.72
N THR A 91 -4.47 -4.70 0.89
CA THR A 91 -5.09 -5.97 1.33
C THR A 91 -4.04 -6.87 1.98
N ASP A 92 -2.85 -6.93 1.38
CA ASP A 92 -1.73 -7.72 1.86
C ASP A 92 -1.17 -7.23 3.20
N ALA A 93 -1.10 -5.92 3.40
CA ALA A 93 -0.69 -5.31 4.67
C ALA A 93 -1.69 -5.64 5.77
N LEU A 94 -3.00 -5.44 5.51
CA LEU A 94 -4.05 -5.73 6.48
C LEU A 94 -4.05 -7.22 6.88
N LEU A 95 -3.88 -8.13 5.92
CA LEU A 95 -3.82 -9.56 6.19
C LEU A 95 -2.64 -9.93 7.11
N SER A 96 -1.50 -9.25 6.94
CA SER A 96 -0.30 -9.47 7.77
C SER A 96 -0.40 -8.88 9.18
N GLU A 97 -1.27 -7.89 9.40
CA GLU A 97 -1.55 -7.34 10.73
C GLU A 97 -2.50 -8.25 11.53
N MET A 98 -3.45 -8.89 10.85
CA MET A 98 -4.48 -9.74 11.48
C MET A 98 -3.99 -11.16 11.75
N LEU A 99 -3.12 -11.70 10.89
CA LEU A 99 -2.70 -13.10 10.95
C LEU A 99 -1.18 -13.22 10.93
N PRO A 100 -0.63 -14.28 11.56
CA PRO A 100 0.79 -14.56 11.46
C PRO A 100 1.22 -14.76 10.00
N ALA A 101 2.45 -14.35 9.68
CA ALA A 101 2.98 -14.36 8.31
C ALA A 101 2.86 -15.73 7.61
N THR A 102 3.08 -16.82 8.35
CA THR A 102 2.99 -18.20 7.83
C THR A 102 1.56 -18.57 7.44
N VAL A 103 0.58 -18.21 8.26
CA VAL A 103 -0.86 -18.42 8.01
C VAL A 103 -1.35 -17.53 6.87
N ALA A 104 -0.95 -16.26 6.88
CA ALA A 104 -1.26 -15.29 5.85
C ALA A 104 -0.78 -15.74 4.45
N GLN A 105 0.44 -16.28 4.36
CA GLN A 105 0.98 -16.80 3.09
C GLN A 105 0.22 -18.04 2.59
N GLN A 106 -0.18 -18.94 3.49
CA GLN A 106 -0.97 -20.12 3.13
C GLN A 106 -2.35 -19.73 2.58
N LEU A 107 -3.02 -18.78 3.23
CA LEU A 107 -4.31 -18.25 2.76
C LEU A 107 -4.18 -17.53 1.41
N LYS A 108 -3.12 -16.74 1.22
CA LYS A 108 -2.82 -16.12 -0.09
C LYS A 108 -2.58 -17.16 -1.19
N GLY A 109 -2.00 -18.31 -0.84
CA GLY A 109 -1.81 -19.44 -1.75
C GLY A 109 -3.08 -20.24 -2.06
N GLY A 110 -4.23 -19.90 -1.47
CA GLY A 110 -5.48 -20.64 -1.62
C GLY A 110 -5.49 -21.98 -0.88
N LEU A 111 -4.55 -22.19 0.05
CA LEU A 111 -4.47 -23.39 0.88
C LEU A 111 -5.37 -23.24 2.11
N THR A 112 -6.02 -24.32 2.51
CA THR A 112 -6.77 -24.38 3.77
C THR A 112 -5.80 -24.49 4.94
N VAL A 113 -6.06 -23.76 6.02
CA VAL A 113 -5.26 -23.79 7.24
C VAL A 113 -5.96 -24.72 8.23
N ASP A 114 -5.42 -25.92 8.42
CA ASP A 114 -5.93 -26.87 9.39
C ASP A 114 -5.46 -26.53 10.81
N ALA A 115 -6.23 -26.98 11.81
CA ALA A 115 -5.84 -26.86 13.21
C ALA A 115 -4.54 -27.63 13.46
N ARG A 116 -3.59 -26.98 14.14
CA ARG A 116 -2.29 -27.58 14.51
C ARG A 116 -2.20 -27.73 16.02
N GLU A 117 -1.64 -28.86 16.45
CA GLU A 117 -1.24 -29.08 17.83
C GLU A 117 0.24 -28.70 17.96
N TYR A 118 0.58 -28.00 19.05
CA TYR A 118 1.94 -27.59 19.36
C TYR A 118 2.34 -28.24 20.68
N GLU A 119 3.46 -28.98 20.70
CA GLU A 119 3.91 -29.72 21.88
C GLU A 119 4.41 -28.80 23.01
N SER A 120 4.98 -27.65 22.65
CA SER A 120 5.51 -26.68 23.60
C SER A 120 5.15 -25.26 23.20
N ALA A 121 4.46 -24.55 24.10
CA ALA A 121 4.09 -23.16 23.96
C ALA A 121 4.02 -22.50 25.34
N THR A 122 4.35 -21.21 25.42
CA THR A 122 4.21 -20.43 26.65
C THR A 122 3.19 -19.33 26.45
N VAL A 123 2.23 -19.24 27.35
CA VAL A 123 1.13 -18.25 27.27
C VAL A 123 1.26 -17.27 28.43
N MET A 124 1.14 -15.98 28.13
CA MET A 124 1.07 -14.90 29.09
C MET A 124 -0.33 -14.29 29.09
N PHE A 125 -0.87 -14.07 30.29
CA PHE A 125 -2.06 -13.26 30.52
C PHE A 125 -1.68 -12.08 31.39
N SER A 126 -2.04 -10.86 30.97
CA SER A 126 -1.99 -9.65 31.78
C SER A 126 -3.39 -9.05 31.79
N ASP A 127 -3.80 -8.53 32.95
CA ASP A 127 -5.10 -7.89 33.12
C ASP A 127 -4.90 -6.55 33.81
N VAL A 128 -5.73 -5.57 33.47
CA VAL A 128 -5.58 -4.22 34.02
C VAL A 128 -6.12 -4.20 35.46
N PRO A 129 -5.28 -3.90 36.47
CA PRO A 129 -5.74 -3.90 37.84
C PRO A 129 -6.82 -2.83 38.05
N SER A 130 -7.88 -3.20 38.76
CA SER A 130 -9.00 -2.32 39.12
C SER A 130 -9.80 -1.74 37.94
N PHE A 131 -9.73 -2.32 36.74
CA PHE A 131 -10.50 -1.85 35.58
C PHE A 131 -12.01 -1.76 35.88
N GLN A 132 -12.57 -2.79 36.52
CA GLN A 132 -13.99 -2.83 36.91
C GLN A 132 -14.41 -1.68 37.85
N GLN A 133 -13.47 -1.09 38.60
CA GLN A 133 -13.74 0.05 39.49
C GLN A 133 -13.62 1.40 38.78
N ILE A 134 -12.79 1.47 37.73
CA ILE A 134 -12.52 2.69 36.95
C ILE A 134 -13.64 2.93 35.93
N VAL A 135 -14.14 1.87 35.29
CA VAL A 135 -15.21 1.93 34.27
C VAL A 135 -16.45 2.72 34.70
N PRO A 136 -17.03 2.56 35.91
CA PRO A 136 -18.21 3.32 36.31
C PRO A 136 -17.93 4.78 36.66
N VAL A 137 -16.67 5.15 36.96
CA VAL A 137 -16.30 6.50 37.42
C VAL A 137 -15.84 7.39 36.26
N CYS A 138 -15.28 6.80 35.20
CA CYS A 138 -14.73 7.51 34.06
C CYS A 138 -15.71 7.61 32.88
N GLN A 139 -15.52 8.61 32.01
CA GLN A 139 -16.26 8.67 30.75
C GLN A 139 -15.78 7.56 29.81
N PRO A 140 -16.67 6.94 29.00
CA PRO A 140 -16.30 5.87 28.08
C PRO A 140 -15.15 6.25 27.13
N LYS A 141 -15.08 7.52 26.72
CA LYS A 141 -14.00 8.03 25.85
C LYS A 141 -12.63 7.96 26.51
N ASP A 142 -12.56 8.29 27.80
CA ASP A 142 -11.30 8.31 28.55
C ASP A 142 -10.80 6.89 28.82
N VAL A 143 -11.73 5.96 29.10
CA VAL A 143 -11.41 4.53 29.26
C VAL A 143 -10.83 3.94 27.97
N VAL A 144 -11.45 4.22 26.82
CA VAL A 144 -10.95 3.76 25.52
C VAL A 144 -9.58 4.38 25.22
N TYR A 145 -9.38 5.66 25.52
CA TYR A 145 -8.10 6.33 25.33
C TYR A 145 -7.00 5.70 26.19
N LEU A 146 -7.30 5.37 27.46
CA LEU A 146 -6.38 4.70 28.35
C LEU A 146 -5.96 3.31 27.83
N LEU A 147 -6.95 2.47 27.49
CA LEU A 147 -6.70 1.12 26.96
C LEU A 147 -5.88 1.17 25.68
N ASN A 148 -6.23 2.07 24.75
CA ASN A 148 -5.51 2.19 23.49
C ASN A 148 -4.04 2.58 23.72
N ASN A 149 -3.76 3.50 24.66
CA ASN A 149 -2.39 3.87 25.01
C ASN A 149 -1.61 2.73 25.69
N LEU A 150 -2.27 1.92 26.52
CA LEU A 150 -1.66 0.76 27.17
C LEU A 150 -1.31 -0.32 26.15
N PHE A 151 -2.31 -0.77 25.37
CA PHE A 151 -2.13 -1.81 24.37
C PHE A 151 -1.17 -1.41 23.26
N THR A 152 -1.16 -0.14 22.82
CA THR A 152 -0.15 0.35 21.86
C THR A 152 1.28 0.16 22.38
N ARG A 153 1.51 0.27 23.70
CA ARG A 153 2.85 0.06 24.28
C ARG A 153 3.17 -1.42 24.43
N PHE A 154 2.19 -2.23 24.82
CA PHE A 154 2.36 -3.69 24.89
C PHE A 154 2.66 -4.28 23.52
N ASP A 155 1.95 -3.84 22.48
CA ASP A 155 2.16 -4.27 21.10
C ASP A 155 3.59 -3.98 20.62
N ARG A 156 4.19 -2.85 21.04
CA ARG A 156 5.61 -2.57 20.75
C ARG A 156 6.55 -3.56 21.43
N LEU A 157 6.29 -3.96 22.67
CA LEU A 157 7.10 -4.94 23.38
C LEU A 157 6.96 -6.34 22.77
N VAL A 158 5.74 -6.72 22.39
CA VAL A 158 5.47 -8.01 21.72
C VAL A 158 6.26 -8.11 20.41
N VAL A 159 6.25 -7.06 19.60
CA VAL A 159 7.03 -7.01 18.35
C VAL A 159 8.54 -7.10 18.62
N LEU A 160 9.04 -6.43 19.67
CA LEU A 160 10.46 -6.47 20.03
C LEU A 160 10.92 -7.86 20.46
N GLN A 161 10.11 -8.56 21.26
CA GLN A 161 10.42 -9.90 21.76
C GLN A 161 10.02 -11.02 20.79
N LYS A 162 9.42 -10.68 19.62
CA LYS A 162 8.92 -11.64 18.63
C LYS A 162 7.89 -12.63 19.20
N ALA A 163 7.12 -12.19 20.18
CA ALA A 163 5.97 -12.95 20.65
C ALA A 163 4.76 -12.73 19.73
N TYR A 164 3.78 -13.63 19.78
CA TYR A 164 2.52 -13.48 19.05
C TYR A 164 1.43 -12.93 19.96
N LYS A 165 0.74 -11.88 19.52
CA LYS A 165 -0.44 -11.34 20.21
C LYS A 165 -1.67 -12.16 19.81
N VAL A 166 -2.44 -12.60 20.80
CA VAL A 166 -3.73 -13.26 20.57
C VAL A 166 -4.84 -12.22 20.76
N GLU A 167 -5.81 -12.20 19.84
CA GLU A 167 -6.98 -11.33 19.97
C GLU A 167 -7.85 -11.77 21.14
N THR A 168 -8.03 -10.88 22.10
CA THR A 168 -8.87 -11.07 23.28
C THR A 168 -9.99 -10.05 23.33
N VAL A 169 -11.01 -10.34 24.14
CA VAL A 169 -12.14 -9.43 24.39
C VAL A 169 -11.98 -8.83 25.78
N GLY A 170 -11.99 -7.50 25.88
CA GLY A 170 -12.02 -6.77 27.15
C GLY A 170 -10.71 -6.08 27.52
N ASP A 171 -10.39 -6.12 28.81
CA ASP A 171 -9.22 -5.52 29.48
C ASP A 171 -8.01 -6.45 29.59
N SER A 172 -8.21 -7.74 29.32
CA SER A 172 -7.14 -8.74 29.37
C SER A 172 -6.31 -8.77 28.08
N TYR A 173 -5.00 -8.78 28.23
CA TYR A 173 -4.01 -8.91 27.16
C TYR A 173 -3.41 -10.31 27.14
N MET A 174 -3.45 -10.98 25.98
CA MET A 174 -2.89 -12.32 25.81
C MET A 174 -1.78 -12.33 24.76
N SER A 175 -0.67 -12.96 25.12
CA SER A 175 0.44 -13.20 24.19
C SER A 175 0.97 -14.61 24.35
N VAL A 176 1.50 -15.16 23.26
CA VAL A 176 1.97 -16.54 23.17
C VAL A 176 3.36 -16.57 22.54
N GLY A 177 4.25 -17.36 23.15
CA GLY A 177 5.58 -17.67 22.64
C GLY A 177 5.62 -19.11 22.11
N GLY A 178 6.37 -19.34 21.04
CA GLY A 178 6.49 -20.65 20.38
C GLY A 178 5.37 -20.97 19.38
N ILE A 179 4.45 -20.04 19.14
CA ILE A 179 3.40 -20.14 18.12
C ILE A 179 3.40 -18.83 17.31
N PRO A 180 3.31 -18.87 15.97
CA PRO A 180 3.21 -20.06 15.11
C PRO A 180 4.57 -20.69 14.78
N ASP A 181 5.64 -19.93 14.91
CA ASP A 181 7.00 -20.42 14.71
C ASP A 181 7.50 -21.03 16.02
N ILE A 182 7.87 -22.31 15.96
CA ILE A 182 8.35 -23.06 17.13
C ILE A 182 9.76 -22.56 17.45
N VAL A 183 9.94 -22.07 18.68
CA VAL A 183 11.20 -21.52 19.18
C VAL A 183 11.50 -22.17 20.53
N ASP A 184 12.67 -22.77 20.71
CA ASP A 184 13.04 -23.46 21.96
C ASP A 184 13.10 -22.50 23.16
N ASP A 185 13.46 -21.23 22.92
CA ASP A 185 13.55 -20.18 23.94
C ASP A 185 12.20 -19.47 24.22
N HIS A 186 11.07 -20.10 23.89
CA HIS A 186 9.72 -19.53 24.05
C HIS A 186 9.43 -19.05 25.48
N CYS A 187 9.97 -19.74 26.50
CA CYS A 187 9.83 -19.36 27.91
C CYS A 187 10.56 -18.04 28.21
N GLU A 188 11.79 -17.89 27.73
CA GLU A 188 12.62 -16.70 28.00
C GLU A 188 12.02 -15.45 27.32
N VAL A 189 11.54 -15.60 26.09
CA VAL A 189 10.83 -14.56 25.33
C VAL A 189 9.64 -14.02 26.14
N ILE A 190 8.80 -14.93 26.67
CA ILE A 190 7.64 -14.53 27.45
C ILE A 190 8.03 -13.96 28.81
N CYS A 191 9.07 -14.47 29.47
CA CYS A 191 9.57 -13.87 30.72
C CYS A 191 10.07 -12.44 30.50
N HIS A 192 10.83 -12.18 29.44
CA HIS A 192 11.28 -10.82 29.10
C HIS A 192 10.11 -9.89 28.76
N LEU A 193 9.10 -10.42 28.06
CA LEU A 193 7.88 -9.66 27.77
C LEU A 193 7.12 -9.30 29.05
N ALA A 194 6.92 -10.26 29.95
CA ALA A 194 6.24 -10.06 31.24
C ALA A 194 6.95 -8.99 32.08
N LEU A 195 8.28 -9.05 32.19
CA LEU A 195 9.07 -8.02 32.87
C LEU A 195 8.89 -6.63 32.26
N GLY A 196 8.83 -6.55 30.93
CA GLY A 196 8.59 -5.28 30.22
C GLY A 196 7.19 -4.72 30.48
N VAL A 197 6.18 -5.60 30.50
CA VAL A 197 4.78 -5.25 30.80
C VAL A 197 4.65 -4.74 32.24
N ASP A 198 5.22 -5.45 33.22
CA ASP A 198 5.20 -5.05 34.63
C ASP A 198 5.78 -3.64 34.85
N ILE A 199 6.92 -3.34 34.21
CA ILE A 199 7.56 -2.01 34.31
C ILE A 199 6.66 -0.92 33.72
N LEU A 200 5.98 -1.20 32.61
CA LEU A 200 5.06 -0.25 31.97
C LEU A 200 3.77 -0.06 32.76
N GLU A 201 3.24 -1.12 33.37
CA GLU A 201 2.07 -1.06 34.25
C GLU A 201 2.35 -0.15 35.45
N ILE A 202 3.51 -0.28 36.10
CA ILE A 202 3.91 0.59 37.22
C ILE A 202 3.92 2.07 36.82
N GLN A 203 4.41 2.40 35.62
CA GLN A 203 4.41 3.78 35.10
C GLN A 203 3.02 4.31 34.76
N GLN A 204 2.12 3.43 34.29
CA GLN A 204 0.74 3.78 33.96
C GLN A 204 -0.11 3.98 35.21
N ILE A 205 -0.01 3.07 36.19
CA ILE A 205 -0.70 3.17 37.49
C ILE A 205 -0.31 4.47 38.21
N SER A 206 0.97 4.87 38.15
CA SER A 206 1.40 6.16 38.71
C SER A 206 0.72 7.37 38.05
N LYS A 207 0.41 7.31 36.74
CA LYS A 207 -0.31 8.39 36.04
C LYS A 207 -1.81 8.37 36.32
N ILE A 208 -2.41 7.18 36.40
CA ILE A 208 -3.83 7.00 36.75
C ILE A 208 -4.07 7.46 38.18
N ALA A 209 -3.21 7.08 39.13
CA ALA A 209 -3.27 7.55 40.53
C ALA A 209 -3.16 9.08 40.62
N HIS A 210 -2.34 9.71 39.77
CA HIS A 210 -2.26 11.16 39.71
C HIS A 210 -3.54 11.81 39.17
N PHE A 211 -4.17 11.19 38.15
CA PHE A 211 -5.44 11.62 37.56
C PHE A 211 -6.58 11.58 38.58
N PHE A 212 -6.64 10.54 39.43
CA PHE A 212 -7.60 10.40 40.53
C PHE A 212 -7.34 11.34 41.73
N HIS A 213 -6.15 11.94 41.86
CA HIS A 213 -5.88 12.89 42.95
C HIS A 213 -6.18 14.35 42.59
N THR A 214 -6.41 14.63 41.31
CA THR A 214 -6.68 15.99 40.78
C THR A 214 -8.16 16.27 40.49
N HIS A 215 -9.04 15.28 40.65
CA HIS A 215 -10.49 15.39 40.52
C HIS A 215 -11.18 14.79 41.74
#